data_AF-A0A095Y2J4-F1
#
_entry.id   AF-A0A095Y2J4-F1
#
_cell.length_a   1.000
_cell.length_b   1.000
_cell.length_c   1.000
_cell.angle_alpha   90.00
_cell.angle_beta   90.00
_cell.angle_gamma   90.00
#
_symmetry.space_group_name_H-M   'P 1'
#
loop_
_entity.id
_entity.type
_entity.pdbx_description
1 polymer ?
#
loop_
_entity_poly.entity_id
_entity_poly.type
_entity_poly.pdbx_seq_one_letter_code
_entity_poly.pdbx_strand_id
1 'polypeptide(L)'
;MNELSLKNAIQKYLSSGKKISKNVYVGDAITSELIEKHCNRYADGCQNERPLLIVNDKIPGTFKGYGWSGLMITDKTLYYKCVKDSFLSGLVAISDKGSLPLSEVFSLAIGHHDHAFGSAYLGHQLIVNNRVVGLLRMGGSIFFDETAIEELGAIFQSAL
;
A
#
# COMPACT_ATOMS: atom_id res chain seq x y z
N MET A 1 9.80 -6.75 11.41
CA MET A 1 10.41 -5.95 10.34
C MET A 1 11.15 -4.79 10.99
N ASN A 2 12.19 -4.25 10.36
CA ASN A 2 12.82 -3.01 10.83
C ASN A 2 13.21 -2.13 9.63
N GLU A 3 13.62 -0.89 9.90
CA GLU A 3 14.00 0.06 8.86
C GLU A 3 15.10 -0.49 7.93
N LEU A 4 16.13 -1.12 8.51
CA LEU A 4 17.28 -1.61 7.74
C LEU A 4 16.88 -2.76 6.81
N SER A 5 16.09 -3.72 7.31
CA SER A 5 15.62 -4.85 6.50
C SER A 5 14.73 -4.39 5.34
N LEU A 6 13.83 -3.43 5.59
CA LEU A 6 12.99 -2.87 4.55
C LEU A 6 13.78 -2.09 3.49
N LYS A 7 14.73 -1.25 3.90
CA LYS A 7 15.61 -0.55 2.93
C LYS A 7 16.42 -1.50 2.08
N ASN A 8 17.00 -2.53 2.68
CA ASN A 8 17.77 -3.53 1.96
C ASN A 8 16.90 -4.29 0.95
N ALA A 9 15.66 -4.62 1.32
CA ALA A 9 14.70 -5.26 0.42
C ALA A 9 14.33 -4.34 -0.77
N ILE A 10 14.05 -3.06 -0.51
CA ILE A 10 13.78 -2.06 -1.56
C ILE A 10 14.98 -1.95 -2.50
N GLN A 11 16.19 -1.76 -1.96
CA GLN A 11 17.40 -1.65 -2.78
C GLN A 11 17.68 -2.90 -3.60
N LYS A 12 17.51 -4.08 -3.01
CA LYS A 12 17.63 -5.37 -3.70
C LYS A 12 16.65 -5.48 -4.87
N TYR A 13 15.41 -5.02 -4.70
CA TYR A 13 14.42 -5.01 -5.78
C TYR A 13 14.83 -4.04 -6.88
N LEU A 14 15.18 -2.80 -6.53
CA LEU A 14 15.62 -1.78 -7.49
C LEU A 14 16.85 -2.22 -8.29
N SER A 15 17.81 -2.92 -7.65
CA SER A 15 19.00 -3.45 -8.32
C SER A 15 18.74 -4.71 -9.16
N SER A 16 17.55 -5.33 -9.06
CA SER A 16 17.25 -6.59 -9.75
C SER A 16 16.94 -6.44 -11.24
N GLY A 17 16.72 -5.20 -11.72
CA GLY A 17 16.32 -4.91 -13.10
C GLY A 17 14.87 -5.30 -13.42
N LYS A 18 14.07 -5.72 -12.43
CA LYS A 18 12.64 -5.96 -12.58
C LYS A 18 11.88 -4.64 -12.83
N LYS A 19 10.68 -4.76 -13.40
CA LYS A 19 9.81 -3.60 -13.65
C LYS A 19 9.36 -2.97 -12.34
N ILE A 20 9.32 -1.63 -12.31
CA ILE A 20 8.82 -0.86 -11.18
C ILE A 20 7.41 -0.38 -11.53
N SER A 21 6.49 -0.54 -10.59
CA SER A 21 5.12 -0.07 -10.73
C SER A 21 5.08 1.45 -10.64
N LYS A 22 4.22 2.06 -11.48
CA LYS A 22 3.88 3.49 -11.38
C LYS A 22 3.07 3.85 -10.13
N ASN A 23 2.59 2.86 -9.38
CA ASN A 23 1.78 3.03 -8.18
C ASN A 23 2.57 2.78 -6.88
N VAL A 24 3.83 2.37 -6.98
CA VAL A 24 4.75 2.17 -5.86
C VAL A 24 5.86 3.22 -5.93
N TYR A 25 6.04 3.97 -4.85
CA TYR A 25 6.98 5.08 -4.76
C TYR A 25 8.02 4.78 -3.69
N VAL A 26 9.29 4.87 -4.06
CA VAL A 26 10.45 4.64 -3.20
C VAL A 26 11.55 5.65 -3.53
N GLY A 27 12.44 5.94 -2.58
CA GLY A 27 13.57 6.86 -2.79
C GLY A 27 13.11 8.23 -3.28
N ASP A 28 13.77 8.75 -4.33
CA ASP A 28 13.52 10.09 -4.88
C ASP A 28 12.13 10.26 -5.51
N ALA A 29 11.40 9.16 -5.75
CA ALA A 29 10.01 9.22 -6.23
C ALA A 29 9.04 9.66 -5.12
N ILE A 30 9.46 9.64 -3.84
CA ILE A 30 8.67 10.12 -2.71
C ILE A 30 8.88 11.63 -2.56
N THR A 31 7.95 12.42 -3.10
CA THR A 31 7.97 13.88 -3.01
C THR A 31 7.29 14.40 -1.74
N SER A 32 7.64 15.61 -1.28
CA SER A 32 6.98 16.24 -0.12
C SER A 32 5.46 16.37 -0.30
N GLU A 33 4.99 16.66 -1.52
CA GLU A 33 3.56 16.71 -1.85
C GLU A 33 2.89 15.35 -1.64
N LEU A 34 3.55 14.26 -2.05
CA LEU A 34 3.04 12.91 -1.85
C LEU A 34 2.97 12.58 -0.35
N ILE A 35 4.00 12.92 0.42
CA ILE A 35 4.01 12.71 1.87
C ILE A 35 2.85 13.45 2.53
N GLU A 36 2.72 14.76 2.28
CA GLU A 36 1.67 15.61 2.84
C GLU A 36 0.28 15.04 2.54
N LYS A 37 0.07 14.59 1.31
CA LYS A 37 -1.17 13.97 0.87
C LYS A 37 -1.49 12.67 1.60
N HIS A 38 -0.52 11.84 1.93
CA HIS A 38 -0.76 10.60 2.70
C HIS A 38 -1.01 10.88 4.17
N CYS A 39 -0.23 11.78 4.74
CA CYS A 39 -0.37 12.30 6.10
C CYS A 39 -1.77 12.88 6.35
N ASN A 40 -2.27 13.73 5.45
CA ASN A 40 -3.60 14.34 5.58
C ASN A 40 -4.76 13.36 5.36
N ARG A 41 -4.51 12.17 4.78
CA ARG A 41 -5.56 11.20 4.45
C ARG A 41 -5.77 10.12 5.50
N TYR A 42 -4.69 9.60 6.08
CA TYR A 42 -4.76 8.47 7.00
C TYR A 42 -3.54 8.28 7.91
N ALA A 43 -2.39 8.83 7.56
CA ALA A 43 -1.17 8.65 8.34
C ALA A 43 -1.00 9.76 9.39
N ASP A 44 -1.87 9.75 10.39
CA ASP A 44 -1.85 10.75 11.47
C ASP A 44 -0.50 10.69 12.21
N GLY A 45 0.19 11.82 12.38
CA GLY A 45 1.45 11.91 13.14
C GLY A 45 2.74 11.56 12.36
N CYS A 46 2.63 11.26 11.06
CA CYS A 46 3.76 10.95 10.17
C CYS A 46 4.82 12.07 9.98
N GLN A 47 4.58 13.31 10.42
CA GLN A 47 5.36 14.49 9.98
C GLN A 47 6.83 14.44 10.41
N ASN A 48 7.16 13.63 11.42
CA ASN A 48 8.50 13.43 11.95
C ASN A 48 9.07 12.03 11.66
N GLU A 49 8.49 11.35 10.68
CA GLU A 49 8.92 10.04 10.21
C GLU A 49 9.44 10.18 8.77
N ARG A 50 10.36 9.31 8.37
CA ARG A 50 10.88 9.26 7.01
C ARG A 50 10.16 8.17 6.23
N PRO A 51 9.33 8.50 5.23
CA PRO A 51 8.72 7.50 4.37
C PRO A 51 9.77 6.76 3.55
N LEU A 52 9.63 5.44 3.48
CA LEU A 52 10.50 4.53 2.75
C LEU A 52 9.80 3.93 1.54
N LEU A 53 8.48 3.71 1.66
CA LEU A 53 7.63 3.14 0.63
C LEU A 53 6.23 3.74 0.72
N ILE A 54 5.69 4.17 -0.40
CA ILE A 54 4.32 4.66 -0.53
C ILE A 54 3.61 3.94 -1.68
N VAL A 55 2.36 3.53 -1.46
CA VAL A 55 1.49 2.96 -2.49
C VAL A 55 0.28 3.86 -2.72
N ASN A 56 0.04 4.17 -3.99
CA ASN A 56 -0.99 5.05 -4.54
C ASN A 56 -0.86 6.53 -4.21
N ASP A 57 -0.33 7.29 -5.17
CA ASP A 57 -0.58 8.72 -5.24
C ASP A 57 -2.06 8.98 -5.56
N LYS A 58 -2.58 8.46 -6.67
CA LYS A 58 -3.97 8.64 -7.12
C LYS A 58 -4.55 7.33 -7.61
N ILE A 59 -5.86 7.16 -7.47
CA ILE A 59 -6.57 6.03 -8.08
C ILE A 59 -6.99 6.45 -9.51
N PRO A 60 -6.43 5.85 -10.57
CA PRO A 60 -6.75 6.23 -11.95
C PRO A 60 -8.25 6.05 -12.25
N GLY A 61 -8.87 7.06 -12.86
CA GLY A 61 -10.29 7.04 -13.24
C GLY A 61 -11.27 7.64 -12.23
N THR A 62 -10.80 8.22 -11.11
CA THR A 62 -11.66 8.89 -10.12
C THR A 62 -11.63 10.42 -10.27
N PHE A 63 -12.80 11.07 -10.38
CA PHE A 63 -12.90 12.54 -10.43
C PHE A 63 -12.49 13.10 -9.06
N LYS A 64 -11.45 13.95 -9.03
CA LYS A 64 -10.73 14.40 -7.82
C LYS A 64 -9.92 13.33 -7.06
N GLY A 65 -9.74 12.10 -7.56
CA GLY A 65 -8.53 11.29 -7.30
C GLY A 65 -8.23 10.72 -5.90
N TYR A 66 -8.94 11.11 -4.83
CA TYR A 66 -8.51 10.82 -3.45
C TYR A 66 -9.27 9.66 -2.78
N GLY A 67 -8.50 8.62 -2.37
CA GLY A 67 -8.26 8.45 -0.92
C GLY A 67 -9.08 7.43 -0.13
N TRP A 68 -9.58 6.35 -0.74
CA TRP A 68 -10.17 5.22 0.01
C TRP A 68 -9.18 4.07 0.24
N SER A 69 -8.02 4.09 -0.42
CA SER A 69 -6.98 3.09 -0.24
C SER A 69 -5.57 3.68 -0.38
N GLY A 70 -4.62 3.21 0.44
CA GLY A 70 -3.22 3.59 0.38
C GLY A 70 -2.39 2.88 1.46
N LEU A 71 -1.08 2.77 1.21
CA LEU A 71 -0.10 2.25 2.16
C LEU A 71 1.07 3.23 2.23
N MET A 72 1.57 3.50 3.43
CA MET A 72 2.78 4.27 3.66
C MET A 72 3.58 3.58 4.76
N ILE A 73 4.80 3.18 4.45
CA ILE A 73 5.73 2.61 5.42
C ILE A 73 6.87 3.58 5.61
N THR A 74 7.09 3.98 6.86
CA THR A 74 8.18 4.87 7.26
C THR A 74 9.30 4.08 7.93
N ASP A 75 10.31 4.78 8.44
CA ASP A 75 11.32 4.23 9.33
C ASP A 75 10.76 3.74 10.68
N LYS A 76 9.54 4.14 11.07
CA LYS A 76 8.97 3.85 12.38
C LYS A 76 7.62 3.14 12.36
N THR A 77 6.80 3.37 11.34
CA THR A 77 5.38 3.01 11.37
C THR A 77 4.90 2.56 9.99
N LEU A 78 4.06 1.53 9.98
CA LEU A 78 3.26 1.14 8.82
C LEU A 78 1.88 1.76 8.97
N TYR A 79 1.51 2.65 8.06
CA TYR A 79 0.18 3.24 7.97
C TYR A 79 -0.56 2.67 6.77
N TYR A 80 -1.84 2.36 6.95
CA TYR A 80 -2.69 1.91 5.85
C TYR A 80 -4.06 2.56 5.91
N LYS A 81 -4.66 2.69 4.74
CA LYS A 81 -6.10 2.87 4.56
C LYS A 81 -6.54 1.83 3.56
N CYS A 82 -7.50 1.00 3.91
CA CYS A 82 -7.94 -0.13 3.09
C CYS A 82 -9.46 -0.18 3.04
N VAL A 83 -9.98 -0.69 1.93
CA VAL A 83 -11.42 -0.96 1.79
C VAL A 83 -11.75 -2.21 2.57
N LYS A 84 -12.92 -2.28 3.19
CA LYS A 84 -13.37 -3.51 3.83
C LYS A 84 -13.42 -4.64 2.78
N ASP A 85 -12.84 -5.79 3.08
CA ASP A 85 -12.99 -6.99 2.27
C ASP A 85 -14.34 -7.63 2.58
N SER A 86 -15.36 -7.33 1.77
CA SER A 86 -16.71 -7.86 1.96
C SER A 86 -17.50 -7.85 0.65
N PHE A 87 -18.48 -8.75 0.53
CA PHE A 87 -19.36 -8.83 -0.64
C PHE A 87 -20.03 -7.48 -0.99
N LEU A 88 -20.48 -6.74 0.02
CA LEU A 88 -21.16 -5.45 -0.13
C LEU A 88 -20.22 -4.30 -0.52
N SER A 89 -18.91 -4.49 -0.43
CA SER A 89 -17.93 -3.46 -0.77
C SER A 89 -17.96 -3.07 -2.26
N GLY A 90 -18.52 -3.94 -3.11
CA GLY A 90 -18.78 -3.64 -4.53
C GLY A 90 -19.91 -2.64 -4.76
N LEU A 91 -20.81 -2.47 -3.78
CA LEU A 91 -21.89 -1.49 -3.80
C LEU A 91 -21.50 -0.19 -3.07
N VAL A 92 -20.85 -0.32 -1.92
CA VAL A 92 -20.40 0.82 -1.11
C VAL A 92 -18.98 0.56 -0.61
N ALA A 93 -18.03 1.32 -1.15
CA ALA A 93 -16.63 1.26 -0.74
C ALA A 93 -16.42 1.91 0.63
N ILE A 94 -16.52 1.12 1.71
CA ILE A 94 -16.23 1.57 3.07
C ILE A 94 -14.74 1.32 3.35
N SER A 95 -13.99 2.39 3.61
CA SER A 95 -12.57 2.29 3.96
C SER A 95 -12.35 2.48 5.45
N ASP A 96 -11.42 1.72 6.01
CA ASP A 96 -10.89 1.93 7.37
C ASP A 96 -9.40 2.27 7.31
N LYS A 97 -8.89 2.97 8.33
CA LYS A 97 -7.46 3.30 8.47
C LYS A 97 -6.86 2.63 9.70
N GLY A 98 -5.58 2.34 9.63
CA GLY A 98 -4.84 1.83 10.78
C GLY A 98 -3.36 2.14 10.68
N SER A 99 -2.68 1.94 11.79
CA SER A 99 -1.24 2.13 11.93
C SER A 99 -0.68 1.06 12.86
N LEU A 100 0.53 0.61 12.58
CA LEU A 100 1.25 -0.34 13.42
C LEU A 100 2.74 0.06 13.47
N PRO A 101 3.37 0.12 14.65
CA PRO A 101 4.81 0.31 14.73
C PRO A 101 5.55 -0.71 13.87
N LEU A 102 6.54 -0.27 13.10
CA LEU A 102 7.28 -1.10 12.15
C LEU A 102 7.95 -2.29 12.86
N SER A 103 8.41 -2.07 14.09
CA SER A 103 8.98 -3.10 14.97
C SER A 103 8.00 -4.22 15.31
N GLU A 104 6.69 -3.96 15.27
CA GLU A 104 5.63 -4.93 15.57
C GLU A 104 5.13 -5.68 14.32
N VAL A 105 5.58 -5.29 13.12
CA VAL A 105 5.23 -5.98 11.87
C VAL A 105 6.08 -7.24 11.72
N PHE A 106 5.57 -8.41 12.10
CA PHE A 106 6.27 -9.70 11.94
C PHE A 106 5.87 -10.44 10.66
N SER A 107 4.78 -10.05 10.01
CA SER A 107 4.48 -10.47 8.64
C SER A 107 3.74 -9.39 7.85
N LEU A 108 3.98 -9.39 6.54
CA LEU A 108 3.42 -8.44 5.58
C LEU A 108 3.33 -9.13 4.22
N ALA A 109 2.14 -9.13 3.61
CA ALA A 109 1.93 -9.76 2.32
C ALA A 109 0.78 -9.11 1.54
N ILE A 110 0.79 -9.33 0.22
CA ILE A 110 -0.34 -9.07 -0.67
C ILE A 110 -1.03 -10.41 -0.94
N GLY A 111 -2.33 -10.49 -0.62
CA GLY A 111 -3.15 -11.68 -0.80
C GLY A 111 -3.96 -11.67 -2.11
N HIS A 112 -5.06 -12.41 -2.12
CA HIS A 112 -5.96 -12.48 -3.27
C HIS A 112 -6.63 -11.13 -3.54
N HIS A 113 -7.07 -10.92 -4.79
CA HIS A 113 -7.90 -9.77 -5.13
C HIS A 113 -9.29 -9.93 -4.51
N ASP A 114 -10.04 -8.82 -4.46
CA ASP A 114 -11.36 -8.76 -3.89
C ASP A 114 -12.34 -9.80 -4.48
N HIS A 115 -13.28 -10.22 -3.64
CA HIS A 115 -14.42 -11.08 -4.00
C HIS A 115 -15.73 -10.28 -4.11
N ALA A 116 -15.64 -8.98 -4.41
CA ALA A 116 -16.81 -8.11 -4.36
C ALA A 116 -17.79 -8.38 -5.49
N PHE A 117 -19.08 -8.15 -5.23
CA PHE A 117 -20.13 -8.25 -6.25
C PHE A 117 -20.02 -7.11 -7.27
N GLY A 118 -19.92 -7.45 -8.55
CA GLY A 118 -19.82 -6.49 -9.65
C GLY A 118 -18.55 -6.67 -10.49
N SER A 119 -18.32 -5.77 -11.45
CA SER A 119 -17.15 -5.81 -12.35
C SER A 119 -16.01 -4.87 -11.90
N ALA A 120 -16.18 -4.14 -10.80
CA ALA A 120 -15.21 -3.17 -10.35
C ALA A 120 -14.17 -3.82 -9.44
N TYR A 121 -12.93 -3.92 -9.91
CA TYR A 121 -11.77 -4.22 -9.06
C TYR A 121 -11.72 -3.22 -7.90
N LEU A 122 -11.56 -3.68 -6.66
CA LEU A 122 -11.47 -2.87 -5.45
C LEU A 122 -10.07 -2.89 -4.83
N GLY A 123 -9.36 -4.01 -4.90
CA GLY A 123 -8.00 -4.14 -4.36
C GLY A 123 -7.56 -5.57 -4.12
N HIS A 124 -6.35 -5.73 -3.61
CA HIS A 124 -5.89 -7.00 -3.03
C HIS A 124 -5.86 -6.92 -1.52
N GLN A 125 -6.04 -8.05 -0.86
CA GLN A 125 -5.88 -8.16 0.57
C GLN A 125 -4.48 -7.66 0.99
N LEU A 126 -4.44 -6.65 1.85
CA LEU A 126 -3.24 -6.33 2.62
C LEU A 126 -3.27 -7.20 3.87
N ILE A 127 -2.25 -8.02 4.05
CA ILE A 127 -2.12 -8.93 5.18
C ILE A 127 -1.00 -8.40 6.07
N VAL A 128 -1.34 -8.02 7.30
CA VAL A 128 -0.39 -7.55 8.32
C VAL A 128 -0.50 -8.51 9.50
N ASN A 129 0.64 -9.04 9.98
CA ASN A 129 0.68 -9.95 11.12
C ASN A 129 -0.29 -11.15 10.98
N ASN A 130 -0.31 -11.73 9.78
CA ASN A 130 -1.17 -12.86 9.36
C ASN A 130 -2.67 -12.57 9.40
N ARG A 131 -3.08 -11.29 9.41
CA ARG A 131 -4.49 -10.87 9.37
C ARG A 131 -4.74 -9.98 8.17
N VAL A 132 -5.84 -10.23 7.47
CA VAL A 132 -6.33 -9.32 6.43
C VAL A 132 -6.82 -8.04 7.10
N VAL A 133 -6.16 -6.91 6.82
CA VAL A 133 -6.56 -5.59 7.32
C VAL A 133 -7.49 -4.84 6.37
N GLY A 134 -7.65 -5.36 5.15
CA GLY A 134 -8.58 -4.86 4.13
C GLY A 134 -7.99 -4.98 2.73
N LEU A 135 -8.65 -4.36 1.76
CA LEU A 135 -8.25 -4.32 0.36
C LEU A 135 -7.43 -3.06 0.08
N LEU A 136 -6.17 -3.25 -0.31
CA LEU A 136 -5.30 -2.25 -0.89
C LEU A 136 -5.48 -2.25 -2.41
N ARG A 137 -6.11 -1.19 -2.92
CA ARG A 137 -6.22 -0.92 -4.35
C ARG A 137 -4.85 -0.64 -4.93
N MET A 138 -4.48 -1.25 -6.06
CA MET A 138 -3.20 -1.00 -6.74
C MET A 138 -3.37 -0.70 -8.24
N GLY A 139 -4.59 -0.37 -8.67
CA GLY A 139 -4.93 -0.19 -10.08
C GLY A 139 -6.15 0.71 -10.27
N GLY A 140 -6.56 0.90 -11.52
CA GLY A 140 -7.65 1.79 -11.90
C GLY A 140 -8.76 1.06 -12.65
N SER A 141 -9.99 1.54 -12.55
CA SER A 141 -11.16 0.91 -13.19
C SER A 141 -11.30 -0.58 -12.80
N ILE A 142 -11.42 -1.48 -13.77
CA ILE A 142 -11.57 -2.92 -13.58
C ILE A 142 -10.23 -3.68 -13.54
N PHE A 143 -9.09 -3.01 -13.72
CA PHE A 143 -7.78 -3.63 -13.82
C PHE A 143 -6.93 -3.37 -12.57
N PHE A 144 -6.14 -4.38 -12.18
CA PHE A 144 -5.08 -4.25 -11.19
C PHE A 144 -3.70 -4.13 -11.85
N ASP A 145 -2.75 -3.52 -11.13
CA ASP A 145 -1.36 -3.43 -11.56
C ASP A 145 -0.61 -4.67 -11.07
N GLU A 146 -0.44 -5.66 -11.94
CA GLU A 146 0.35 -6.87 -11.65
C GLU A 146 1.78 -6.55 -11.23
N THR A 147 2.37 -5.49 -11.79
CA THR A 147 3.72 -5.06 -11.43
C THR A 147 3.78 -4.62 -9.98
N ALA A 148 2.76 -3.92 -9.48
CA ALA A 148 2.70 -3.50 -8.08
C ALA A 148 2.62 -4.71 -7.13
N ILE A 149 1.85 -5.73 -7.50
CA ILE A 149 1.67 -6.94 -6.69
C ILE A 149 3.01 -7.69 -6.59
N GLU A 150 3.69 -7.90 -7.73
CA GLU A 150 4.98 -8.57 -7.79
C GLU A 150 6.08 -7.80 -7.05
N GLU A 151 6.11 -6.47 -7.22
CA GLU A 151 7.04 -5.58 -6.55
C GLU A 151 6.89 -5.63 -5.04
N LEU A 152 5.68 -5.39 -4.54
CA LEU A 152 5.40 -5.40 -3.11
C LEU A 152 5.61 -6.80 -2.51
N GLY A 153 5.20 -7.85 -3.21
CA GLY A 153 5.44 -9.23 -2.77
C GLY A 153 6.93 -9.54 -2.59
N ALA A 154 7.76 -9.16 -3.56
CA ALA A 154 9.20 -9.39 -3.50
C ALA A 154 9.89 -8.54 -2.41
N ILE A 155 9.47 -7.29 -2.24
CA ILE A 155 9.99 -6.39 -1.21
C ILE A 155 9.61 -6.94 0.17
N PHE A 156 8.33 -7.25 0.42
CA PHE A 156 7.87 -7.70 1.73
C PHE A 156 8.48 -9.05 2.13
N GLN A 157 8.58 -10.00 1.19
CA GLN A 157 9.24 -11.27 1.44
C GLN A 157 10.73 -11.12 1.80
N SER A 158 11.41 -10.11 1.25
CA SER A 158 12.83 -9.86 1.53
C SER A 158 13.06 -8.99 2.78
N ALA A 159 12.03 -8.31 3.29
CA ALA A 159 12.13 -7.36 4.40
C ALA A 159 11.85 -7.97 5.78
N LEU A 160 11.33 -9.20 5.82
CA LEU A 160 10.90 -9.90 7.03
C LEU A 160 11.87 -10.99 7.47
#